data_AF-A0A838UVT6-F1
#
_entry.id   AF-A0A838UVT6-F1
#
_cell.length_a   1.000
_cell.length_b   1.000
_cell.length_c   1.000
_cell.angle_alpha   90.00
_cell.angle_beta   90.00
_cell.angle_gamma   90.00
#
_symmetry.space_group_name_H-M   'P 1'
#
loop_
_entity.id
_entity.type
_entity.pdbx_description
1 polymer ?
#
loop_
_entity_poly.entity_id
_entity_poly.type
_entity_poly.pdbx_seq_one_letter_code
_entity_poly.pdbx_strand_id
1 'polypeptide(L)'
;MSLRIIPSANRYGRGISEFTSDRTLNGTCTQTALEICVAATEDRDPSPAKMVGYVRDMAARGWCSPNGAARLDYTAHYAREVLRKPILKEIDYANRNVNEEIAEDWHALLVQHAGIHPILMQVAYGARLVDKETAVRDEAAGANPPLRYHAIAVVGKDERGYICADGDHPQVTTRFQVYDYDRRDAAGNIVNSLRAAIPCGLIIFDMPPSAPTPAPKPTTSPLTTPSPDPAAALRAALTDIVTRAQSALKG
;
A
#
# COMPACT_ATOMS: atom_id res chain seq x y z
N MET A 1 7.80 -14.63 6.73
CA MET A 1 8.72 -13.51 6.45
C MET A 1 8.24 -12.32 7.28
N SER A 2 9.13 -11.52 7.89
CA SER A 2 8.72 -10.32 8.63
C SER A 2 8.13 -9.26 7.69
N LEU A 3 7.06 -8.58 8.11
CA LEU A 3 6.48 -7.40 7.42
C LEU A 3 7.59 -6.40 7.06
N ARG A 4 7.67 -6.01 5.79
CA ARG A 4 8.51 -4.90 5.31
C ARG A 4 7.61 -3.85 4.70
N ILE A 5 7.52 -2.69 5.34
CA ILE A 5 6.74 -1.56 4.85
C ILE A 5 7.55 -0.29 5.08
N ILE A 6 7.49 0.64 4.13
CA ILE A 6 8.14 1.93 4.27
C ILE A 6 7.55 2.64 5.52
N PRO A 7 8.38 3.09 6.49
CA PRO A 7 7.89 3.62 7.76
C PRO A 7 6.91 4.78 7.64
N SER A 8 7.14 5.72 6.72
CA SER A 8 6.22 6.82 6.44
C SER A 8 4.86 6.31 5.97
N ALA A 9 4.84 5.33 5.07
CA ALA A 9 3.61 4.66 4.64
C ALA A 9 2.93 3.87 5.80
N ASN A 10 3.69 3.35 6.76
CA ASN A 10 3.13 2.60 7.88
C ASN A 10 2.41 3.47 8.92
N ARG A 11 2.66 4.79 8.95
CA ARG A 11 1.95 5.73 9.85
C ARG A 11 0.44 5.74 9.59
N TYR A 12 0.01 5.38 8.38
CA TYR A 12 -1.39 5.35 7.96
C TYR A 12 -2.23 4.22 8.54
N GLY A 13 -1.71 3.38 9.45
CA GLY A 13 -2.53 2.38 10.14
C GLY A 13 -3.25 1.42 9.18
N ARG A 14 -2.67 1.20 7.99
CA ARG A 14 -3.36 0.70 6.79
C ARG A 14 -4.49 1.69 6.42
N GLY A 15 -4.28 2.66 5.54
CA GLY A 15 -5.39 3.43 4.90
C GLY A 15 -5.09 4.89 4.59
N ILE A 16 -5.30 5.31 3.34
CA ILE A 16 -5.06 6.70 2.91
C ILE A 16 -6.39 7.43 2.83
N SER A 17 -6.89 7.88 3.98
CA SER A 17 -8.24 8.45 4.19
C SER A 17 -8.61 9.67 3.33
N GLU A 18 -7.69 10.22 2.55
CA GLU A 18 -7.84 11.57 2.01
C GLU A 18 -8.08 11.66 0.48
N PHE A 19 -7.90 10.58 -0.30
CA PHE A 19 -8.13 10.62 -1.76
C PHE A 19 -9.59 10.34 -2.12
N THR A 20 -10.53 11.16 -1.64
CA THR A 20 -11.92 11.10 -2.15
C THR A 20 -12.03 11.85 -3.47
N SER A 21 -12.58 11.18 -4.48
CA SER A 21 -12.74 11.66 -5.84
C SER A 21 -13.51 12.99 -5.92
N ASP A 22 -12.84 14.03 -6.40
CA ASP A 22 -13.54 15.11 -7.12
C ASP A 22 -14.13 14.45 -8.38
N ARG A 23 -15.47 14.39 -8.47
CA ARG A 23 -16.22 13.68 -9.52
C ARG A 23 -15.91 14.16 -10.95
N THR A 24 -15.08 15.19 -11.11
CA THR A 24 -14.64 15.71 -12.40
C THR A 24 -13.40 15.01 -12.97
N LEU A 25 -12.63 14.26 -12.16
CA LEU A 25 -11.38 13.60 -12.58
C LEU A 25 -11.38 12.13 -12.11
N ASN A 26 -11.77 11.22 -13.01
CA ASN A 26 -11.96 9.80 -12.71
C ASN A 26 -10.80 8.88 -13.15
N GLY A 27 -9.69 9.44 -13.64
CA GLY A 27 -8.50 8.68 -14.06
C GLY A 27 -7.25 9.07 -13.30
N THR A 28 -7.33 9.35 -12.00
CA THR A 28 -6.22 9.95 -11.24
C THR A 28 -5.30 8.92 -10.54
N CYS A 29 -5.51 7.61 -10.77
CA CYS A 29 -4.74 6.55 -10.12
C CYS A 29 -3.21 6.72 -10.26
N THR A 30 -2.73 7.18 -11.42
CA THR A 30 -1.29 7.45 -11.65
C THR A 30 -0.77 8.56 -10.74
N GLN A 31 -1.50 9.68 -10.64
CA GLN A 31 -1.09 10.81 -9.80
C GLN A 31 -1.26 10.51 -8.30
N THR A 32 -2.25 9.72 -7.93
CA THR A 32 -2.40 9.20 -6.57
C THR A 32 -1.21 8.33 -6.19
N ALA A 33 -0.85 7.36 -7.05
CA ALA A 33 0.32 6.52 -6.83
C ALA A 33 1.62 7.35 -6.78
N LEU A 34 1.75 8.37 -7.64
CA LEU A 34 2.88 9.31 -7.60
C LEU A 34 2.96 10.04 -6.27
N GLU A 35 1.86 10.62 -5.80
CA GLU A 35 1.85 11.37 -4.54
C GLU A 35 2.23 10.50 -3.34
N ILE A 36 1.79 9.25 -3.32
CA ILE A 36 2.15 8.30 -2.27
C ILE A 36 3.65 8.00 -2.31
N CYS A 37 4.21 7.77 -3.50
CA CYS A 37 5.63 7.53 -3.65
C CYS A 37 6.46 8.76 -3.24
N VAL A 38 6.07 9.95 -3.68
CA VAL A 38 6.73 11.22 -3.33
C VAL A 38 6.66 11.47 -1.84
N ALA A 39 5.49 11.32 -1.22
CA ALA A 39 5.31 11.48 0.22
C ALA A 39 6.18 10.50 1.02
N ALA A 40 6.28 9.26 0.55
CA ALA A 40 7.14 8.25 1.15
C ALA A 40 8.62 8.66 1.11
N THR A 41 9.12 9.21 -0.02
CA THR A 41 10.51 9.72 -0.12
C THR A 41 10.78 10.96 0.74
N GLU A 42 9.74 11.72 1.08
CA GLU A 42 9.81 12.95 1.87
C GLU A 42 9.51 12.72 3.36
N ASP A 43 9.28 11.47 3.77
CA ASP A 43 8.89 11.07 5.13
C ASP A 43 7.68 11.86 5.69
N ARG A 44 6.71 12.15 4.82
CA ARG A 44 5.50 12.93 5.13
C ARG A 44 4.22 12.22 4.74
N ASP A 45 3.11 12.84 5.11
CA ASP A 45 1.78 12.40 4.71
C ASP A 45 1.45 12.71 3.25
N PRO A 46 0.89 11.74 2.49
CA PRO A 46 0.37 12.00 1.16
C PRO A 46 -0.80 12.98 1.26
N SER A 47 -0.87 13.91 0.34
CA SER A 47 -1.81 15.03 0.39
C SER A 47 -2.71 15.03 -0.86
N PRO A 48 -4.04 15.04 -0.70
CA PRO A 48 -4.96 15.19 -1.82
C PRO A 48 -4.74 16.49 -2.58
N ALA A 49 -4.42 17.57 -1.85
CA ALA A 49 -4.13 18.86 -2.47
C ALA A 49 -2.90 18.79 -3.39
N LYS A 50 -1.86 18.05 -3.01
CA LYS A 50 -0.70 17.81 -3.87
C LYS A 50 -1.05 16.92 -5.06
N MET A 51 -1.78 15.82 -4.85
CA MET A 51 -2.26 14.97 -5.95
C MET A 51 -3.08 15.75 -6.97
N VAL A 52 -4.07 16.53 -6.52
CA VAL A 52 -4.87 17.40 -7.39
C VAL A 52 -4.00 18.45 -8.09
N GLY A 53 -2.99 18.98 -7.39
CA GLY A 53 -1.96 19.84 -7.96
C GLY A 53 -1.21 19.18 -9.13
N TYR A 54 -0.79 17.93 -8.96
CA TYR A 54 -0.13 17.16 -10.02
C TYR A 54 -1.06 16.96 -11.21
N VAL A 55 -2.31 16.57 -10.98
CA VAL A 55 -3.29 16.37 -12.06
C VAL A 55 -3.49 17.66 -12.85
N ARG A 56 -3.68 18.80 -12.16
CA ARG A 56 -3.89 20.11 -12.81
C ARG A 56 -2.67 20.56 -13.61
N ASP A 57 -1.47 20.43 -13.05
CA ASP A 57 -0.23 20.84 -13.72
C ASP A 57 0.08 19.93 -14.93
N MET A 58 -0.04 18.61 -14.77
CA MET A 58 0.12 17.67 -15.88
C MET A 58 -0.94 17.88 -16.98
N ALA A 59 -2.20 18.15 -16.61
CA ALA A 59 -3.26 18.46 -17.57
C ALA A 59 -2.98 19.77 -18.33
N ALA A 60 -2.52 20.82 -17.65
CA ALA A 60 -2.15 22.09 -18.27
C ALA A 60 -0.99 21.94 -19.27
N ARG A 61 -0.14 20.92 -19.10
CA ARG A 61 0.96 20.58 -20.01
C ARG A 61 0.55 19.65 -21.15
N GLY A 62 -0.70 19.18 -21.18
CA GLY A 62 -1.18 18.21 -22.16
C GLY A 62 -0.63 16.80 -21.93
N TRP A 63 -0.23 16.47 -20.70
CA TRP A 63 0.34 15.16 -20.33
C TRP A 63 -0.70 14.17 -19.79
N CYS A 64 -1.92 14.64 -19.55
CA CYS A 64 -3.06 13.82 -19.14
C CYS A 64 -4.00 13.58 -20.32
N SER A 65 -4.60 12.39 -20.39
CA SER A 65 -5.79 12.15 -21.20
C SER A 65 -7.01 12.90 -20.63
N PRO A 66 -8.14 12.99 -21.36
CA PRO A 66 -9.31 13.77 -20.94
C PRO A 66 -9.90 13.36 -19.58
N ASN A 67 -9.67 12.13 -19.12
CA ASN A 67 -10.08 11.65 -17.80
C ASN A 67 -9.09 12.00 -16.66
N GLY A 68 -7.98 12.68 -16.96
CA GLY A 68 -6.94 13.04 -16.00
C GLY A 68 -5.78 12.03 -15.91
N ALA A 69 -5.85 10.89 -16.59
CA ALA A 69 -4.80 9.87 -16.50
C ALA A 69 -3.52 10.30 -17.23
N ALA A 70 -2.39 10.29 -16.52
CA ALA A 70 -1.08 10.49 -17.12
C ALA A 70 -0.45 9.15 -17.53
N ARG A 71 0.30 9.18 -18.64
CA ARG A 71 1.19 8.07 -19.01
C ARG A 71 2.39 7.99 -18.06
N LEU A 72 3.00 6.81 -17.99
CA LEU A 72 4.12 6.56 -17.10
C LEU A 72 5.35 7.41 -17.45
N ASP A 73 5.71 7.54 -18.72
CA ASP A 73 6.81 8.40 -19.18
C ASP A 73 6.62 9.88 -18.79
N TYR A 74 5.43 10.45 -18.97
CA TYR A 74 5.15 11.80 -18.50
C TYR A 74 5.20 11.91 -16.98
N THR A 75 4.78 10.87 -16.27
CA THR A 75 4.85 10.81 -14.80
C THR A 75 6.29 10.76 -14.31
N ALA A 76 7.14 9.97 -14.95
CA ALA A 76 8.57 9.89 -14.65
C ALA A 76 9.28 11.21 -14.97
N HIS A 77 8.97 11.82 -16.12
CA HIS A 77 9.48 13.14 -16.49
C HIS A 77 9.04 14.21 -15.48
N TYR A 78 7.77 14.22 -15.06
CA TYR A 78 7.26 15.16 -14.05
C TYR A 78 7.97 14.97 -12.71
N ALA A 79 8.13 13.72 -12.26
CA ALA A 79 8.84 13.40 -11.03
C ALA A 79 10.30 13.90 -11.06
N ARG A 80 11.01 13.69 -12.18
CA ARG A 80 12.41 14.06 -12.33
C ARG A 80 12.61 15.57 -12.48
N GLU A 81 11.89 16.19 -13.41
CA GLU A 81 12.17 17.57 -13.84
C GLU A 81 11.41 18.61 -13.00
N VAL A 82 10.20 18.29 -12.55
CA VAL A 82 9.34 19.22 -11.79
C VAL A 82 9.50 18.99 -10.30
N LEU A 83 9.33 17.75 -9.85
CA LEU A 83 9.40 17.41 -8.41
C LEU A 83 10.82 17.17 -7.91
N ARG A 84 11.81 17.10 -8.82
CA ARG A 84 13.22 16.84 -8.53
C ARG A 84 13.41 15.59 -7.67
N LYS A 85 12.65 14.54 -7.98
CA LYS A 85 12.72 13.26 -7.30
C LYS A 85 13.71 12.31 -7.98
N PRO A 86 14.63 11.73 -7.22
CA PRO A 86 15.55 10.73 -7.76
C PRO A 86 14.77 9.45 -8.12
N ILE A 87 15.01 8.95 -9.33
CA ILE A 87 14.43 7.70 -9.84
C ILE A 87 15.58 6.71 -10.01
N LEU A 88 15.51 5.58 -9.30
CA LEU A 88 16.48 4.49 -9.43
C LEU A 88 16.31 3.73 -10.73
N LYS A 89 15.05 3.49 -11.10
CA LYS A 89 14.69 2.69 -12.28
C LYS A 89 13.36 3.13 -12.85
N GLU A 90 13.31 3.16 -14.17
CA GLU A 90 12.11 3.45 -14.95
C GLU A 90 11.98 2.34 -16.01
N ILE A 91 10.81 1.73 -16.10
CA ILE A 91 10.44 0.79 -17.14
C ILE A 91 9.08 1.23 -17.67
N ASP A 92 8.98 1.55 -18.95
CA ASP A 92 7.71 1.89 -19.60
C ASP A 92 7.53 1.05 -20.87
N TYR A 93 6.45 0.27 -20.91
CA TYR A 93 6.07 -0.56 -22.06
C TYR A 93 5.76 0.28 -23.31
N ALA A 94 5.32 1.53 -23.16
CA ALA A 94 4.96 2.39 -24.30
C ALA A 94 6.18 2.93 -25.08
N ASN A 95 7.39 2.89 -24.50
CA ASN A 95 8.59 3.52 -25.05
C ASN A 95 9.66 2.54 -25.58
N ARG A 96 9.37 1.23 -25.66
CA ARG A 96 10.38 0.22 -26.06
C ARG A 96 9.92 -0.61 -27.25
N ASN A 97 10.88 -0.94 -28.12
CA ASN A 97 10.76 -2.06 -29.06
C ASN A 97 10.52 -3.32 -28.23
N VAL A 98 9.25 -3.69 -28.10
CA VAL A 98 8.64 -4.65 -27.17
C VAL A 98 9.27 -6.06 -27.18
N ASN A 99 10.21 -6.35 -28.08
CA ASN A 99 10.77 -7.68 -28.28
C ASN A 99 12.02 -8.02 -27.44
N GLU A 100 12.70 -7.06 -26.80
CA GLU A 100 13.98 -7.36 -26.11
C GLU A 100 13.95 -7.18 -24.57
N GLU A 101 12.97 -6.45 -24.01
CA GLU A 101 12.95 -6.12 -22.57
C GLU A 101 11.69 -6.59 -21.81
N ILE A 102 10.80 -7.37 -22.45
CA ILE A 102 9.77 -8.16 -21.73
C ILE A 102 10.40 -9.31 -20.92
N ALA A 103 11.68 -9.60 -21.11
CA ALA A 103 12.42 -10.63 -20.37
C ALA A 103 12.72 -10.26 -18.90
N GLU A 104 12.32 -9.08 -18.43
CA GLU A 104 12.59 -8.67 -17.06
C GLU A 104 11.71 -9.42 -16.06
N ASP A 105 12.35 -10.04 -15.07
CA ASP A 105 11.65 -10.72 -13.97
C ASP A 105 11.05 -9.68 -13.02
N TRP A 106 9.83 -9.26 -13.35
CA TRP A 106 9.03 -8.36 -12.53
C TRP A 106 8.91 -8.82 -11.08
N HIS A 107 8.88 -10.14 -10.84
CA HIS A 107 8.79 -10.65 -9.48
C HIS A 107 10.07 -10.36 -8.71
N ALA A 108 11.22 -10.67 -9.32
CA ALA A 108 12.52 -10.41 -8.72
C ALA A 108 12.71 -8.91 -8.40
N LEU A 109 12.31 -8.02 -9.30
CA LEU A 109 12.35 -6.57 -9.06
C LEU A 109 11.47 -6.17 -7.87
N LEU A 110 10.23 -6.65 -7.81
CA LEU A 110 9.35 -6.34 -6.69
C LEU A 110 9.89 -6.91 -5.37
N VAL A 111 10.44 -8.13 -5.36
CA VAL A 111 11.06 -8.71 -4.15
C VAL A 111 12.28 -7.89 -3.70
N GLN A 112 13.08 -7.38 -4.63
CA GLN A 112 14.27 -6.60 -4.33
C GLN A 112 13.94 -5.22 -3.75
N HIS A 113 12.86 -4.58 -4.20
CA HIS A 113 12.58 -3.17 -3.87
C HIS A 113 11.38 -2.94 -2.95
N ALA A 114 10.38 -3.81 -2.92
CA ALA A 114 9.16 -3.57 -2.14
C ALA A 114 9.44 -3.48 -0.63
N GLY A 115 9.00 -2.38 -0.02
CA GLY A 115 9.24 -2.06 1.39
C GLY A 115 10.62 -1.44 1.67
N ILE A 116 11.45 -1.27 0.64
CA ILE A 116 12.73 -0.53 0.70
C ILE A 116 12.61 0.76 -0.09
N HIS A 117 12.00 0.71 -1.28
CA HIS A 117 11.78 1.84 -2.15
C HIS A 117 10.30 1.93 -2.51
N PRO A 118 9.70 3.14 -2.62
CA PRO A 118 8.35 3.28 -3.13
C PRO A 118 8.37 3.04 -4.64
N ILE A 119 7.42 2.23 -5.11
CA ILE A 119 7.31 1.84 -6.51
C ILE A 119 5.96 2.29 -7.01
N LEU A 120 5.93 3.16 -8.02
CA LEU A 120 4.73 3.38 -8.82
C LEU A 120 4.73 2.31 -9.90
N MET A 121 3.73 1.44 -9.94
CA MET A 121 3.62 0.36 -10.92
C MET A 121 2.36 0.54 -11.75
N GLN A 122 2.51 0.41 -13.08
CA GLN A 122 1.40 0.33 -14.01
C GLN A 122 1.17 -1.13 -14.41
N VAL A 123 -0.10 -1.53 -14.42
CA VAL A 123 -0.57 -2.86 -14.73
C VAL A 123 -1.54 -2.82 -15.91
N ALA A 124 -1.48 -3.82 -16.78
CA ALA A 124 -2.46 -4.02 -17.84
C ALA A 124 -3.55 -4.99 -17.33
N TYR A 125 -4.83 -4.69 -17.58
CA TYR A 125 -5.96 -5.45 -17.01
C TYR A 125 -6.10 -5.28 -15.49
N GLY A 126 -6.13 -4.04 -14.99
CA GLY A 126 -6.33 -3.72 -13.57
C GLY A 126 -7.53 -4.42 -12.92
N ALA A 127 -8.59 -4.72 -13.67
CA ALA A 127 -9.74 -5.53 -13.22
C ALA A 127 -9.38 -6.95 -12.71
N ARG A 128 -8.15 -7.43 -12.96
CA ARG A 128 -7.60 -8.69 -12.44
C ARG A 128 -6.98 -8.54 -11.04
N LEU A 129 -6.89 -7.33 -10.49
CA LEU A 129 -6.50 -7.11 -9.11
C LEU A 129 -7.67 -7.40 -8.17
N VAL A 130 -7.39 -8.20 -7.15
CA VAL A 130 -8.33 -8.54 -6.09
C VAL A 130 -7.56 -8.52 -4.78
N ASP A 131 -8.04 -7.75 -3.80
CA ASP A 131 -7.41 -7.70 -2.49
C ASP A 131 -7.44 -9.10 -1.87
N LYS A 132 -6.27 -9.63 -1.53
CA LYS A 132 -6.13 -10.97 -0.94
C LYS A 132 -6.74 -11.06 0.44
N GLU A 133 -6.82 -9.96 1.19
CA GLU A 133 -7.37 -9.95 2.54
C GLU A 133 -8.89 -9.91 2.55
N THR A 134 -9.51 -9.11 1.68
CA THR A 134 -10.96 -8.84 1.72
C THR A 134 -11.73 -9.49 0.57
N ALA A 135 -11.02 -10.00 -0.44
CA ALA A 135 -11.58 -10.46 -1.72
C ALA A 135 -12.34 -9.37 -2.51
N VAL A 136 -12.24 -8.11 -2.09
CA VAL A 136 -12.82 -6.97 -2.80
C VAL A 136 -12.06 -6.75 -4.10
N ARG A 137 -12.81 -6.47 -5.17
CA ARG A 137 -12.25 -6.09 -6.46
C ARG A 137 -12.09 -4.58 -6.52
N ASP A 138 -11.08 -4.15 -7.25
CA ASP A 138 -10.94 -2.77 -7.70
C ASP A 138 -12.22 -2.30 -8.43
N GLU A 139 -12.62 -1.03 -8.24
CA GLU A 139 -13.74 -0.40 -8.96
C GLU A 139 -13.55 -0.49 -10.48
N ALA A 140 -12.29 -0.55 -10.94
CA ALA A 140 -11.87 -0.89 -12.28
C ALA A 140 -12.57 -2.11 -12.90
N ALA A 141 -12.94 -3.10 -12.07
CA ALA A 141 -13.59 -4.33 -12.51
C ALA A 141 -15.09 -4.18 -12.80
N GLY A 142 -15.73 -3.14 -12.25
CA GLY A 142 -17.15 -2.82 -12.48
C GLY A 142 -17.40 -1.81 -13.60
N ALA A 143 -16.35 -1.12 -14.07
CA ALA A 143 -16.45 -0.14 -15.15
C ALA A 143 -16.81 -0.79 -16.50
N ASN A 144 -17.59 -0.10 -17.33
CA ASN A 144 -17.91 -0.52 -18.69
C ASN A 144 -17.48 0.57 -19.71
N PRO A 145 -16.37 0.38 -20.45
CA PRO A 145 -15.50 -0.80 -20.45
C PRO A 145 -14.61 -0.87 -19.19
N PRO A 146 -14.15 -2.07 -18.79
CA PRO A 146 -13.23 -2.23 -17.66
C PRO A 146 -11.91 -1.49 -17.94
N LEU A 147 -11.29 -0.95 -16.88
CA LEU A 147 -10.04 -0.20 -17.02
C LEU A 147 -8.95 -1.10 -17.65
N ARG A 148 -8.42 -0.63 -18.78
CA ARG A 148 -7.37 -1.34 -19.52
C ARG A 148 -6.01 -1.22 -18.84
N TYR A 149 -5.75 -0.09 -18.20
CA TYR A 149 -4.54 0.20 -17.45
C TYR A 149 -4.91 0.76 -16.10
N HIS A 150 -4.10 0.42 -15.11
CA HIS A 150 -4.25 0.92 -13.76
C HIS A 150 -2.88 1.18 -13.14
N ALA A 151 -2.81 2.12 -12.20
CA ALA A 151 -1.58 2.47 -11.50
C ALA A 151 -1.76 2.33 -9.98
N ILE A 152 -0.79 1.67 -9.36
CA ILE A 152 -0.75 1.42 -7.92
C ILE A 152 0.60 1.86 -7.36
N ALA A 153 0.64 2.23 -6.09
CA ALA A 153 1.89 2.43 -5.36
C ALA A 153 2.19 1.21 -4.48
N VAL A 154 3.28 0.50 -4.75
CA VAL A 154 3.78 -0.58 -3.89
C VAL A 154 4.70 0.03 -2.84
N VAL A 155 4.30 -0.10 -1.58
CA VAL A 155 5.00 0.51 -0.42
C VAL A 155 5.51 -0.52 0.58
N GLY A 156 5.23 -1.80 0.33
CA GLY A 156 5.64 -2.88 1.23
C GLY A 156 5.41 -4.27 0.66
N LYS A 157 5.84 -5.25 1.44
CA LYS A 157 5.64 -6.67 1.20
C LYS A 157 5.52 -7.41 2.53
N ASP A 158 4.61 -8.36 2.60
CA ASP A 158 4.53 -9.35 3.67
C ASP A 158 4.47 -10.77 3.10
N GLU A 159 4.05 -11.73 3.93
CA GLU A 159 3.85 -13.12 3.54
C GLU A 159 2.60 -13.35 2.70
N ARG A 160 1.64 -12.43 2.76
CA ARG A 160 0.38 -12.49 2.03
C ARG A 160 0.55 -11.88 0.65
N GLY A 161 1.36 -10.84 0.49
CA GLY A 161 1.63 -10.27 -0.84
C GLY A 161 2.32 -8.92 -0.77
N TYR A 162 2.10 -8.11 -1.80
CA TYR A 162 2.56 -6.73 -1.88
C TYR A 162 1.53 -5.80 -1.28
N ILE A 163 2.01 -4.89 -0.42
CA ILE A 163 1.19 -3.88 0.23
C ILE A 163 1.15 -2.69 -0.70
N CYS A 164 -0.04 -2.45 -1.25
CA CYS A 164 -0.27 -1.49 -2.30
C CYS A 164 -1.25 -0.43 -1.82
N ALA A 165 -1.01 0.80 -2.23
CA ALA A 165 -2.02 1.81 -2.24
C ALA A 165 -2.62 1.92 -3.63
N ASP A 166 -3.91 1.70 -3.71
CA ASP A 166 -4.66 1.65 -4.94
C ASP A 166 -5.70 2.76 -4.93
N GLY A 167 -5.44 3.83 -5.70
CA GLY A 167 -6.25 5.05 -5.68
C GLY A 167 -7.71 4.85 -6.11
N ASP A 168 -8.00 3.78 -6.87
CA ASP A 168 -9.35 3.49 -7.37
C ASP A 168 -10.03 2.36 -6.58
N HIS A 169 -9.36 1.80 -5.56
CA HIS A 169 -9.94 0.74 -4.75
C HIS A 169 -10.97 1.29 -3.75
N PRO A 170 -12.16 0.66 -3.58
CA PRO A 170 -13.24 1.18 -2.72
C PRO A 170 -12.84 1.37 -1.25
N GLN A 171 -11.77 0.70 -0.82
CA GLN A 171 -11.28 0.69 0.55
C GLN A 171 -9.99 1.50 0.74
N VAL A 172 -9.50 2.23 -0.27
CA VAL A 172 -8.23 2.97 -0.22
C VAL A 172 -8.15 3.93 0.97
N THR A 173 -9.29 4.51 1.35
CA THR A 173 -9.40 5.44 2.49
C THR A 173 -9.29 4.77 3.86
N THR A 174 -9.42 3.45 3.91
CA THR A 174 -9.51 2.68 5.16
C THR A 174 -8.41 1.65 5.31
N ARG A 175 -7.72 1.30 4.21
CA ARG A 175 -6.60 0.35 4.17
C ARG A 175 -5.77 0.39 2.90
N PHE A 176 -4.51 -0.03 3.05
CA PHE A 176 -3.75 -0.54 1.92
C PHE A 176 -4.31 -1.90 1.47
N GLN A 177 -4.27 -2.12 0.17
CA GLN A 177 -4.65 -3.36 -0.49
C GLN A 177 -3.46 -4.32 -0.41
N VAL A 178 -3.74 -5.63 -0.37
CA VAL A 178 -2.68 -6.64 -0.48
C VAL A 178 -2.88 -7.45 -1.74
N TYR A 179 -1.95 -7.33 -2.68
CA TYR A 179 -2.00 -8.06 -3.94
C TYR A 179 -0.97 -9.18 -3.99
N ASP A 180 -1.46 -10.39 -4.29
CA ASP A 180 -0.61 -11.56 -4.51
C ASP A 180 0.15 -11.41 -5.84
N TYR A 181 1.37 -11.96 -5.92
CA TYR A 181 2.10 -11.96 -7.19
C TYR A 181 1.53 -12.97 -8.19
N ASP A 182 1.50 -14.24 -7.78
CA ASP A 182 1.19 -15.40 -8.63
C ASP A 182 0.16 -16.26 -7.89
N ARG A 183 -1.09 -15.80 -7.91
CA ARG A 183 -2.21 -16.57 -7.38
C ARG A 183 -2.75 -17.48 -8.47
N ARG A 184 -3.00 -18.75 -8.12
CA ARG A 184 -3.50 -19.76 -9.04
C ARG A 184 -4.82 -20.35 -8.56
N ASP A 185 -5.68 -20.72 -9.50
CA ASP A 185 -6.88 -21.52 -9.24
C ASP A 185 -6.53 -23.02 -9.08
N ALA A 186 -7.54 -23.86 -8.82
CA ALA A 186 -7.35 -25.30 -8.66
C ALA A 186 -6.86 -26.01 -9.94
N ALA A 187 -7.06 -25.39 -11.10
CA ALA A 187 -6.57 -25.88 -12.39
C ALA A 187 -5.15 -25.36 -12.72
N GLY A 188 -4.55 -24.56 -11.83
CA GLY A 188 -3.20 -24.01 -11.99
C GLY A 188 -3.14 -22.73 -12.83
N ASN A 189 -4.27 -22.14 -13.22
CA ASN A 189 -4.32 -20.91 -14.01
C ASN A 189 -4.02 -19.69 -13.14
N ILE A 190 -3.28 -18.73 -13.67
CA ILE A 190 -2.98 -17.45 -12.99
C ILE A 190 -4.25 -16.60 -12.95
N VAL A 191 -4.66 -16.21 -11.76
CA VAL A 191 -5.90 -15.46 -11.51
C VAL A 191 -5.69 -14.41 -10.42
N ASN A 192 -6.48 -13.34 -10.42
CA ASN A 192 -6.67 -12.44 -9.27
C ASN A 192 -5.35 -12.01 -8.57
N SER A 193 -4.36 -11.55 -9.33
CA SER A 193 -2.99 -11.27 -8.86
C SER A 193 -2.30 -10.24 -9.76
N LEU A 194 -1.16 -9.70 -9.31
CA LEU A 194 -0.33 -8.79 -10.11
C LEU A 194 0.10 -9.44 -11.43
N ARG A 195 0.47 -10.72 -11.45
CA ARG A 195 0.81 -11.45 -12.68
C ARG A 195 -0.39 -11.59 -13.62
N ALA A 196 -1.60 -11.76 -13.09
CA ALA A 196 -2.83 -11.75 -13.90
C ALA A 196 -3.16 -10.36 -14.46
N ALA A 197 -2.79 -9.31 -13.73
CA ALA A 197 -2.87 -7.91 -14.14
C ALA A 197 -1.62 -7.43 -14.89
N ILE A 198 -0.81 -8.34 -15.45
CA ILE A 198 0.32 -8.08 -16.38
C ILE A 198 1.04 -6.73 -16.13
N PRO A 199 2.08 -6.70 -15.28
CA PRO A 199 2.89 -5.51 -15.09
C PRO A 199 3.41 -5.00 -16.43
N CYS A 200 3.19 -3.71 -16.69
CA CYS A 200 3.57 -3.08 -17.97
C CYS A 200 4.33 -1.76 -17.77
N GLY A 201 4.67 -1.42 -16.54
CA GLY A 201 5.61 -0.34 -16.30
C GLY A 201 5.83 -0.12 -14.81
N LEU A 202 6.97 0.48 -14.47
CA LEU A 202 7.24 0.92 -13.11
C LEU A 202 8.19 2.12 -13.06
N ILE A 203 8.10 2.85 -11.95
CA ILE A 203 9.06 3.86 -11.52
C ILE A 203 9.44 3.49 -10.09
N ILE A 204 10.73 3.18 -9.87
CA ILE A 204 11.30 2.96 -8.54
C ILE A 204 11.95 4.27 -8.11
N PHE A 205 11.44 4.86 -7.04
CA PHE A 205 11.98 6.08 -6.48
C PHE A 205 13.13 5.77 -5.54
N ASP A 206 14.19 6.57 -5.61
CA ASP A 206 15.26 6.48 -4.61
C ASP A 206 14.76 7.07 -3.30
N MET A 207 15.12 6.43 -2.19
CA MET A 207 14.89 7.00 -0.86
C MET A 207 16.23 7.41 -0.27
N PRO A 208 16.32 8.61 0.32
CA PRO A 208 17.48 8.90 1.16
C PRO A 208 17.60 7.82 2.24
N PRO A 209 18.82 7.36 2.57
CA PRO A 209 19.00 6.34 3.59
C PRO A 209 18.33 6.80 4.88
N SER A 210 17.42 5.98 5.41
CA SER A 210 16.76 6.29 6.68
C SER A 210 17.83 6.44 7.76
N ALA A 211 17.77 7.53 8.53
CA ALA A 211 18.60 7.67 9.71
C ALA A 211 18.42 6.41 10.58
N PRO A 212 19.50 5.81 11.10
CA PRO A 212 19.39 4.59 11.88
C PRO A 212 18.40 4.83 13.03
N THR A 213 17.35 4.02 13.09
CA THR A 213 16.38 4.07 14.18
C THR A 213 17.17 3.98 15.49
N PRO A 214 17.00 4.93 16.44
CA PRO A 214 17.66 4.86 17.72
C PRO A 214 17.42 3.47 18.29
N ALA A 215 18.49 2.77 18.69
CA ALA A 215 18.36 1.47 19.33
C ALA A 215 17.32 1.61 20.46
N PRO A 216 16.36 0.68 20.57
CA PRO A 216 15.38 0.74 21.64
C PRO A 216 16.12 0.92 22.95
N LYS A 217 15.81 2.00 23.68
CA LYS A 217 16.37 2.22 25.02
C LYS A 217 16.21 0.90 25.77
N PRO A 218 17.26 0.37 26.43
CA PRO A 218 17.12 -0.80 27.28
C PRO A 218 15.93 -0.54 28.19
N THR A 219 14.87 -1.34 28.02
CA THR A 219 13.76 -1.31 28.95
C THR A 219 14.37 -1.73 30.28
N THR A 220 14.55 -0.78 31.19
CA THR A 220 14.81 -1.11 32.58
C THR A 220 13.63 -1.94 33.00
N SER A 221 13.82 -3.25 33.10
CA SER A 221 12.80 -4.15 33.63
C SER A 221 12.26 -3.51 34.91
N PRO A 222 10.96 -3.24 35.02
CA PRO A 222 10.41 -2.81 36.29
C PRO A 222 10.79 -3.90 37.29
N LEU A 223 11.46 -3.47 38.37
CA LEU A 223 11.77 -4.31 39.51
C LEU A 223 10.48 -5.05 39.86
N THR A 224 10.47 -6.37 39.70
CA THR A 224 9.29 -7.19 39.97
C THR A 224 8.86 -6.93 41.39
N THR A 225 7.77 -6.20 41.57
CA THR A 225 7.01 -6.18 42.81
C THR A 225 6.68 -7.64 43.13
N PRO A 226 6.91 -8.13 44.36
CA PRO A 226 6.59 -9.51 44.71
C PRO A 226 5.13 -9.77 44.36
N SER A 227 4.90 -10.78 43.53
CA SER A 227 3.57 -11.25 43.14
C SER A 227 2.77 -11.53 44.42
N PRO A 228 1.53 -11.02 44.55
CA PRO A 228 0.71 -11.34 45.71
C PRO A 228 0.52 -12.86 45.81
N ASP A 229 0.62 -13.39 47.04
CA ASP A 229 0.45 -14.81 47.35
C ASP A 229 -0.87 -15.33 46.73
N PRO A 230 -0.81 -16.26 45.76
CA PRO A 230 -2.00 -16.83 45.14
C PRO A 230 -2.98 -17.42 46.17
N ALA A 231 -2.47 -17.90 47.32
CA ALA A 231 -3.30 -18.41 48.40
C ALA A 231 -4.06 -17.29 49.15
N ALA A 232 -3.57 -16.06 49.17
CA ALA A 232 -4.30 -14.92 49.75
C ALA A 232 -5.48 -14.50 48.86
N ALA A 233 -5.27 -14.46 47.54
CA ALA A 233 -6.31 -14.14 46.57
C ALA A 233 -7.43 -15.21 46.56
N LEU A 234 -7.07 -16.50 46.61
CA LEU A 234 -8.03 -17.59 46.68
C LEU A 234 -8.85 -17.57 47.98
N ARG A 235 -8.20 -17.28 49.12
CA ARG A 235 -8.89 -17.14 50.41
C ARG A 235 -9.90 -15.99 50.39
N ALA A 236 -9.53 -14.83 49.86
CA ALA A 236 -10.44 -13.68 49.75
C ALA A 236 -11.66 -14.00 48.85
N ALA A 237 -11.45 -14.67 47.72
CA ALA A 237 -12.53 -15.05 46.81
C ALA A 237 -13.51 -16.05 47.46
N LEU A 238 -13.00 -17.04 48.19
CA LEU A 238 -13.84 -18.01 48.90
C LEU A 238 -14.64 -17.34 50.03
N THR A 239 -14.04 -16.39 50.76
CA THR A 239 -14.75 -15.64 51.80
C THR A 239 -15.89 -14.78 51.22
N ASP A 240 -15.70 -14.14 50.05
CA ASP A 240 -16.76 -13.37 49.39
C ASP A 240 -17.92 -14.27 48.96
N ILE A 241 -17.63 -15.44 48.38
CA ILE A 241 -18.66 -16.42 47.98
C ILE A 241 -19.48 -16.90 49.19
N VAL A 242 -18.82 -17.26 50.30
CA VAL A 242 -19.49 -17.69 51.53
C VAL A 242 -20.37 -16.58 52.10
N THR A 243 -19.87 -15.34 52.09
CA THR A 243 -20.61 -14.18 52.61
C THR A 243 -21.88 -13.94 51.79
N ARG A 244 -21.77 -13.96 50.45
CA ARG A 244 -22.93 -13.81 49.56
C ARG A 244 -23.96 -14.93 49.73
N ALA A 245 -23.49 -16.18 49.85
CA ALA A 245 -24.37 -17.33 50.09
C ALA A 245 -25.12 -17.22 51.43
N GLN A 246 -24.44 -16.80 52.49
CA GLN A 246 -25.07 -16.60 53.81
C GLN A 246 -26.05 -15.43 53.82
N SER A 247 -25.76 -14.34 53.12
CA SER A 247 -26.70 -13.21 52.95
C SER A 247 -27.95 -13.63 52.18
N ALA A 248 -27.81 -14.45 51.14
CA ALA A 248 -28.94 -14.95 50.36
C ALA A 248 -29.85 -15.92 51.14
N LEU A 249 -29.32 -16.63 52.13
CA LEU A 249 -30.09 -17.56 52.98
C LEU A 249 -30.81 -16.87 54.15
N LYS A 250 -30.49 -15.61 54.44
CA LYS A 250 -31.12 -14.80 55.51
C LYS A 250 -32.22 -13.87 54.98
N GLY A 251 -32.53 -13.93 53.69
CA GLY A 251 -33.64 -13.23 53.02
C GLY A 251 -34.78 -14.19 52.73
#